data_AF-A0A511TAC7-F1
#
_entry.id   AF-A0A511TAC7-F1
#
_cell.length_a   1.000
_cell.length_b   1.000
_cell.length_c   1.000
_cell.angle_alpha   90.00
_cell.angle_beta   90.00
_cell.angle_gamma   90.00
#
_symmetry.space_group_name_H-M   'P 1'
#
loop_
_entity.id
_entity.type
_entity.pdbx_description
1 polymer ?
#
loop_
_entity_poly.entity_id
_entity_poly.type
_entity_poly.pdbx_seq_one_letter_code
_entity_poly.pdbx_strand_id
1 'polypeptide(L)'
;MRTRDWDDEEEAPATRGSHQKERALKEVRAIFRQADAAYGPFSCPASGECCQLSRTGRQPWLWLPEWELLTQGRPLPPPREDGGCPYLDAAGKRCTVYADRPFGCRTFFCERIRGPARQPAETVGALLERLERVSQQREPSLRAPRPLLEWHAEALARASTKTP
;
A
#
# COMPACT_ATOMS: atom_id res chain seq x y z
N MET A 1 47.32 23.68 17.27
CA MET A 1 46.52 23.55 16.03
C MET A 1 46.26 22.06 15.83
N ARG A 2 45.17 21.51 16.40
CA ARG A 2 44.81 20.10 16.24
C ARG A 2 43.70 20.02 15.20
N THR A 3 43.96 19.26 14.15
CA THR A 3 43.01 18.84 13.13
C THR A 3 41.81 18.20 13.80
N ARG A 4 40.61 18.73 13.52
CA ARG A 4 39.36 17.98 13.71
C ARG A 4 39.11 17.28 12.39
N ASP A 5 39.57 16.03 12.35
CA ASP A 5 39.06 15.02 11.43
C ASP A 5 37.54 15.01 11.56
N TRP A 6 36.87 15.29 10.44
CA TRP A 6 35.47 14.99 10.28
C TRP A 6 35.44 13.51 9.95
N ASP A 7 35.18 12.68 10.94
CA ASP A 7 35.03 11.25 10.75
C ASP A 7 33.91 11.01 9.73
N ASP A 8 34.32 10.60 8.53
CA ASP A 8 33.55 9.84 7.55
C ASP A 8 33.12 8.51 8.20
N GLU A 9 32.16 8.55 9.14
CA GLU A 9 31.58 7.35 9.70
C GLU A 9 30.67 6.69 8.65
N GLU A 10 31.21 5.68 7.97
CA GLU A 10 30.47 4.70 7.19
C GLU A 10 29.31 4.11 8.03
N GLU A 11 28.11 4.67 7.89
CA GLU A 11 26.90 4.09 8.47
C GLU A 11 26.73 2.64 8.00
N ALA A 12 26.69 1.71 8.95
CA ALA A 12 26.53 0.29 8.68
C ALA A 12 25.30 0.01 7.77
N PRO A 13 25.42 -0.89 6.78
CA PRO A 13 24.40 -1.08 5.72
C PRO A 13 23.02 -1.48 6.26
N ALA A 14 22.93 -2.16 7.41
CA ALA A 14 21.67 -2.50 8.06
C ALA A 14 20.91 -1.26 8.58
N THR A 15 21.64 -0.32 9.18
CA THR A 15 21.12 0.97 9.69
C THR A 15 20.65 1.85 8.53
N ARG A 16 21.45 1.91 7.46
CA ARG A 16 21.08 2.61 6.22
C ARG A 16 19.80 2.03 5.60
N GLY A 17 19.65 0.71 5.60
CA GLY A 17 18.46 0.01 5.10
C GLY A 17 17.19 0.28 5.92
N SER A 18 17.28 0.36 7.24
CA SER A 18 16.14 0.68 8.11
C SER A 18 15.70 2.15 7.95
N HIS A 19 16.65 3.09 7.89
CA HIS A 19 16.34 4.50 7.67
C HIS A 19 15.70 4.75 6.30
N GLN A 20 16.18 4.08 5.26
CA GLN A 20 15.54 4.13 3.94
C GLN A 20 14.09 3.60 3.99
N LYS A 21 13.86 2.50 4.74
CA LYS A 21 12.52 1.94 4.94
C LYS A 21 11.61 2.96 5.58
N GLU A 22 11.97 3.45 6.75
CA GLU A 22 11.15 4.42 7.49
C GLU A 22 10.83 5.67 6.67
N ARG A 23 11.82 6.18 5.93
CA ARG A 23 11.63 7.31 5.01
C ARG A 23 10.60 6.99 3.92
N ALA A 24 10.70 5.84 3.27
CA ALA A 24 9.75 5.42 2.24
C ALA A 24 8.34 5.23 2.81
N LEU A 25 8.20 4.58 3.96
CA LEU A 25 6.90 4.40 4.61
C LEU A 25 6.28 5.75 5.02
N LYS A 26 7.09 6.68 5.52
CA LYS A 26 6.64 8.06 5.83
C LYS A 26 6.14 8.79 4.58
N GLU A 27 6.84 8.63 3.47
CA GLU A 27 6.49 9.24 2.19
C GLU A 27 5.21 8.65 1.60
N VAL A 28 5.05 7.31 1.63
CA VAL A 28 3.80 6.66 1.21
C VAL A 28 2.62 7.09 2.07
N ARG A 29 2.78 7.23 3.39
CA ARG A 29 1.72 7.80 4.24
C ARG A 29 1.36 9.24 3.84
N ALA A 30 2.33 10.03 3.38
CA ALA A 30 2.06 11.38 2.87
C ALA A 30 1.27 11.35 1.56
N ILE A 31 1.63 10.45 0.64
CA ILE A 31 0.89 10.20 -0.61
C ILE A 31 -0.56 9.78 -0.30
N PHE A 32 -0.76 8.87 0.65
CA PHE A 32 -2.09 8.43 1.07
C PHE A 32 -2.95 9.57 1.61
N ARG A 33 -2.39 10.45 2.44
CA ARG A 33 -3.11 11.64 2.93
C ARG A 33 -3.51 12.59 1.79
N GLN A 34 -2.64 12.77 0.79
CA GLN A 34 -2.94 13.60 -0.37
C GLN A 34 -4.03 12.98 -1.25
N ALA A 35 -4.00 11.65 -1.43
CA ALA A 35 -5.06 10.92 -2.13
C ALA A 35 -6.41 11.07 -1.40
N ASP A 36 -6.44 10.86 -0.08
CA ASP A 36 -7.65 11.02 0.72
C ASP A 36 -8.19 12.47 0.63
N ALA A 37 -7.30 13.48 0.65
CA ALA A 37 -7.70 14.88 0.49
C ALA A 37 -8.28 15.18 -0.90
N ALA A 38 -7.68 14.64 -1.96
CA ALA A 38 -8.16 14.80 -3.34
C ALA A 38 -9.57 14.21 -3.54
N TYR A 39 -9.89 13.12 -2.83
CA TYR A 39 -11.21 12.50 -2.83
C TYR A 39 -12.13 12.98 -1.70
N GLY A 40 -11.74 13.98 -0.91
CA GLY A 40 -12.58 14.58 0.14
C GLY A 40 -13.98 15.04 -0.33
N PRO A 41 -14.16 15.57 -1.55
CA PRO A 41 -15.49 15.90 -2.10
C PRO A 41 -16.38 14.69 -2.43
N PHE A 42 -15.85 13.47 -2.39
CA PHE A 42 -16.60 12.25 -2.66
C PHE A 42 -17.07 11.59 -1.36
N SER A 43 -18.22 10.92 -1.42
CA SER A 43 -18.80 10.16 -0.31
C SER A 43 -18.92 8.69 -0.68
N CYS A 44 -18.29 7.83 0.10
CA CYS A 44 -18.37 6.38 -0.01
C CYS A 44 -19.32 5.83 1.07
N PRO A 45 -20.35 5.03 0.71
CA PRO A 45 -21.24 4.42 1.70
C PRO A 45 -20.60 3.22 2.44
N ALA A 46 -19.31 2.94 2.21
CA ALA A 46 -18.59 1.80 2.76
C ALA A 46 -19.31 0.45 2.57
N SER A 47 -19.85 0.20 1.36
CA SER A 47 -20.61 -1.01 1.05
C SER A 47 -19.76 -2.29 1.01
N GLY A 48 -18.44 -2.16 0.84
CA GLY A 48 -17.50 -3.29 0.69
C GLY A 48 -17.46 -3.91 -0.71
N GLU A 49 -18.29 -3.44 -1.65
CA GLU A 49 -18.42 -4.05 -2.99
C GLU A 49 -17.18 -3.89 -3.85
N CYS A 50 -16.48 -2.75 -3.73
CA CYS A 50 -15.19 -2.54 -4.40
C CYS A 50 -14.11 -3.53 -3.93
N CYS A 51 -14.31 -4.19 -2.79
CA CYS A 51 -13.38 -5.18 -2.23
C CYS A 51 -13.76 -6.62 -2.59
N GLN A 52 -14.85 -6.84 -3.33
CA GLN A 52 -15.26 -8.16 -3.82
C GLN A 52 -14.48 -8.49 -5.09
N LEU A 53 -13.18 -8.78 -4.94
CA LEU A 53 -12.19 -8.80 -6.03
C LEU A 53 -12.54 -9.77 -7.15
N SER A 54 -12.90 -11.02 -6.83
CA SER A 54 -13.33 -12.00 -7.84
C SER A 54 -14.60 -11.57 -8.60
N ARG A 55 -15.50 -10.81 -7.96
CA ARG A 55 -16.73 -10.32 -8.61
C ARG A 55 -16.48 -9.10 -9.48
N THR A 56 -15.62 -8.20 -9.03
CA THR A 56 -15.32 -6.94 -9.73
C THR A 56 -14.26 -7.11 -10.81
N GLY A 57 -13.44 -8.17 -10.75
CA GLY A 57 -12.25 -8.33 -11.58
C GLY A 57 -11.18 -7.26 -11.34
N ARG A 58 -11.31 -6.48 -10.25
CA ARG A 58 -10.48 -5.30 -9.98
C ARG A 58 -9.85 -5.46 -8.62
N GLN A 59 -8.53 -5.60 -8.61
CA GLN A 59 -7.72 -5.59 -7.39
C GLN A 59 -6.72 -4.45 -7.44
N PRO A 60 -6.36 -3.87 -6.27
CA PRO A 60 -5.34 -2.84 -6.22
C PRO A 60 -3.97 -3.45 -6.55
N TRP A 61 -3.17 -2.67 -7.25
CA TRP A 61 -1.78 -2.98 -7.57
C TRP A 61 -0.90 -2.21 -6.61
N LEU A 62 -0.02 -2.92 -5.93
CA LEU A 62 0.78 -2.40 -4.82
C LEU A 62 2.25 -2.40 -5.18
N TRP A 63 2.91 -1.32 -4.81
CA TRP A 63 4.36 -1.27 -4.68
C TRP A 63 4.82 -1.84 -3.34
N LEU A 64 6.11 -2.22 -3.24
CA LEU A 64 6.67 -2.84 -2.04
C LEU A 64 6.41 -2.00 -0.76
N PRO A 65 6.64 -0.68 -0.72
CA PRO A 65 6.43 0.09 0.51
C PRO A 65 4.94 0.15 0.94
N GLU A 66 4.00 0.03 0.01
CA GLU A 66 2.57 -0.08 0.35
C GLU A 66 2.26 -1.42 0.98
N TRP A 67 2.82 -2.51 0.44
CA TRP A 67 2.69 -3.84 1.01
C TRP A 67 3.29 -3.92 2.43
N GLU A 68 4.46 -3.32 2.63
CA GLU A 68 5.10 -3.23 3.95
C GLU A 68 4.23 -2.46 4.95
N LEU A 69 3.60 -1.35 4.54
CA LEU A 69 2.66 -0.60 5.38
C LEU A 69 1.41 -1.42 5.72
N LEU A 70 0.81 -2.05 4.71
CA LEU A 70 -0.41 -2.84 4.86
C LEU A 70 -0.24 -3.97 5.88
N THR A 71 0.92 -4.61 5.89
CA THR A 71 1.23 -5.78 6.72
C THR A 71 1.98 -5.46 8.00
N GLN A 72 2.35 -4.19 8.23
CA GLN A 72 3.16 -3.79 9.38
C GLN A 72 2.47 -4.12 10.71
N GLY A 73 3.13 -4.93 11.53
CA GLY A 73 2.72 -5.20 12.91
C GLY A 73 1.41 -5.98 13.06
N ARG A 74 1.00 -6.73 12.02
CA ARG A 74 -0.25 -7.50 12.04
C ARG A 74 -0.08 -8.88 11.37
N PRO A 75 -0.82 -9.91 11.82
CA PRO A 75 -0.85 -11.19 11.14
C PRO A 75 -1.57 -11.05 9.79
N LEU A 76 -1.14 -11.87 8.82
CA LEU A 76 -1.83 -11.97 7.53
C LEU A 76 -3.13 -12.75 7.72
N PRO A 77 -4.29 -12.21 7.28
CA PRO A 77 -5.53 -12.96 7.30
C PRO A 77 -5.47 -14.13 6.30
N PRO A 78 -6.23 -15.21 6.51
CA PRO A 78 -6.35 -16.26 5.50
C PRO A 78 -7.03 -15.71 4.23
N PRO A 79 -6.78 -16.30 3.05
CA PRO A 79 -7.53 -16.00 1.85
C PRO A 79 -9.03 -16.29 2.08
N ARG A 80 -9.91 -15.50 1.47
CA ARG A 80 -11.35 -15.74 1.57
C ARG A 80 -11.80 -16.77 0.54
N GLU A 81 -12.71 -17.65 0.93
CA GLU A 81 -13.32 -18.65 0.05
C GLU A 81 -14.10 -18.01 -1.11
N ASP A 82 -14.69 -16.83 -0.88
CA ASP A 82 -15.43 -16.05 -1.88
C ASP A 82 -14.52 -15.30 -2.88
N GLY A 83 -13.20 -15.36 -2.70
CA GLY A 83 -12.21 -14.64 -3.50
C GLY A 83 -12.27 -13.10 -3.34
N GLY A 84 -12.93 -12.61 -2.29
CA GLY A 84 -12.87 -11.21 -1.89
C GLY A 84 -11.51 -10.82 -1.30
N CYS A 85 -11.34 -9.53 -1.01
CA CYS A 85 -10.15 -9.02 -0.35
C CYS A 85 -9.96 -9.69 1.04
N PRO A 86 -8.79 -10.28 1.34
CA PRO A 86 -8.52 -10.93 2.63
C PRO A 86 -8.71 -10.02 3.85
N TYR A 87 -8.59 -8.70 3.65
CA TYR A 87 -8.73 -7.70 4.70
C TYR A 87 -10.17 -7.20 4.91
N LEU A 88 -11.17 -7.88 4.35
CA LEU A 88 -12.57 -7.65 4.73
C LEU A 88 -12.88 -8.35 6.06
N ASP A 89 -13.75 -7.75 6.86
CA ASP A 89 -14.31 -8.39 8.05
C ASP A 89 -15.08 -9.68 7.69
N ALA A 90 -15.42 -10.47 8.71
CA ALA A 90 -16.14 -11.74 8.51
C ALA A 90 -17.44 -11.55 7.72
N ALA A 91 -18.12 -10.40 7.91
CA ALA A 91 -19.32 -10.04 7.18
C ALA A 91 -19.09 -9.60 5.72
N GLY A 92 -17.83 -9.39 5.31
CA GLY A 92 -17.47 -9.01 3.94
C GLY A 92 -17.78 -7.54 3.60
N LYS A 93 -17.97 -6.67 4.60
CA LYS A 93 -18.48 -5.31 4.40
C LYS A 93 -17.50 -4.22 4.79
N ARG A 94 -16.64 -4.45 5.79
CA ARG A 94 -15.71 -3.43 6.30
C ARG A 94 -14.27 -3.86 6.16
N CYS A 95 -13.41 -2.92 5.76
CA CYS A 95 -11.97 -3.16 5.70
C CYS A 95 -11.38 -3.11 7.12
N THR A 96 -10.71 -4.18 7.55
CA THR A 96 -10.06 -4.28 8.87
C THR A 96 -8.76 -3.47 8.97
N VAL A 97 -8.23 -3.01 7.83
CA VAL A 97 -7.03 -2.19 7.69
C VAL A 97 -7.33 -0.86 7.00
N TYR A 98 -8.54 -0.32 7.19
CA TYR A 98 -9.02 0.85 6.45
C TYR A 98 -8.07 2.06 6.49
N ALA A 99 -7.42 2.32 7.63
CA ALA A 99 -6.45 3.40 7.77
C ALA A 99 -5.18 3.20 6.91
N ASP A 100 -4.73 1.96 6.76
CA ASP A 100 -3.52 1.57 6.02
C ASP A 100 -3.84 1.03 4.61
N ARG A 101 -5.07 1.24 4.13
CA ARG A 101 -5.49 0.78 2.81
C ARG A 101 -4.53 1.29 1.71
N PRO A 102 -4.16 0.46 0.72
CA PRO A 102 -3.25 0.85 -0.35
C PRO A 102 -3.79 2.00 -1.21
N PHE A 103 -2.92 2.63 -2.02
CA PHE A 103 -3.28 3.73 -2.89
C PHE A 103 -4.44 3.38 -3.82
N GLY A 104 -4.40 2.20 -4.45
CA GLY A 104 -5.48 1.74 -5.33
C GLY A 104 -6.84 1.66 -4.63
N CYS A 105 -6.89 1.36 -3.32
CA CYS A 105 -8.13 1.35 -2.55
C CYS A 105 -8.64 2.76 -2.17
N ARG A 106 -7.82 3.80 -2.34
CA ARG A 106 -8.17 5.20 -2.04
C ARG A 106 -8.70 5.93 -3.27
N THR A 107 -8.30 5.47 -4.45
CA THR A 107 -8.63 6.13 -5.72
C THR A 107 -9.63 5.34 -6.56
N PHE A 108 -9.88 4.08 -6.22
CA PHE A 108 -10.90 3.25 -6.85
C PHE A 108 -12.14 3.09 -5.99
N PHE A 109 -13.32 3.21 -6.62
CA PHE A 109 -14.61 3.10 -5.94
C PHE A 109 -15.60 2.27 -6.76
N CYS A 110 -16.57 1.65 -6.09
CA CYS A 110 -17.70 1.01 -6.76
C CYS A 110 -18.73 2.04 -7.24
N GLU A 111 -19.72 1.58 -7.99
CA GLU A 111 -20.78 2.42 -8.60
C GLU A 111 -21.61 3.22 -7.57
N ARG A 112 -21.56 2.86 -6.28
CA ARG A 112 -22.29 3.57 -5.23
C ARG A 112 -21.60 4.84 -4.73
N ILE A 113 -20.41 5.19 -5.23
CA ILE A 113 -19.77 6.46 -4.89
C ILE A 113 -20.66 7.64 -5.28
N ARG A 114 -20.69 8.66 -4.43
CA ARG A 114 -21.32 9.96 -4.74
C ARG A 114 -20.26 11.04 -4.74
N GLY A 115 -20.41 12.06 -5.58
CA GLY A 115 -19.48 13.17 -5.63
C GLY A 115 -19.47 13.86 -7.00
N PRO A 116 -18.43 14.67 -7.27
CA PRO A 116 -18.25 15.34 -8.55
C PRO A 116 -18.24 14.38 -9.74
N ALA A 117 -18.69 14.85 -10.91
CA ALA A 117 -18.72 14.05 -12.13
C ALA A 117 -17.33 13.67 -12.66
N ARG A 118 -16.30 14.47 -12.34
CA ARG A 118 -14.92 14.24 -12.77
C ARG A 118 -14.06 13.84 -11.59
N GLN A 119 -13.25 12.81 -11.78
CA GLN A 119 -12.22 12.41 -10.82
C GLN A 119 -11.00 13.33 -10.92
N PRO A 120 -10.22 13.50 -9.84
CA PRO A 120 -9.01 14.33 -9.81
C PRO A 120 -7.83 13.62 -10.50
N ALA A 121 -7.97 13.31 -11.79
CA ALA A 121 -7.06 12.45 -12.54
C ALA A 121 -5.61 12.97 -12.56
N GLU A 122 -5.40 14.28 -12.72
CA GLU A 122 -4.06 14.90 -12.72
C GLU A 122 -3.37 14.69 -11.37
N THR A 123 -4.08 14.93 -10.27
CA THR A 123 -3.55 14.70 -8.92
C THR A 123 -3.22 13.22 -8.71
N VAL A 124 -4.12 12.32 -9.13
CA VAL A 124 -3.89 10.87 -9.00
C VAL A 124 -2.67 10.42 -9.81
N GLY A 125 -2.50 10.91 -11.04
CA GLY A 125 -1.34 10.63 -11.89
C GLY A 125 -0.03 11.06 -11.24
N ALA A 126 0.04 12.31 -10.75
CA ALA A 126 1.22 12.83 -10.06
C ALA A 126 1.57 12.03 -8.79
N LEU A 127 0.55 11.55 -8.06
CA LEU A 127 0.75 10.71 -6.88
C LEU A 127 1.23 9.30 -7.24
N LEU A 128 0.77 8.72 -8.34
CA LEU A 128 1.26 7.43 -8.85
C LEU A 128 2.74 7.49 -9.24
N GLU A 129 3.14 8.52 -9.99
CA GLU A 129 4.55 8.73 -10.36
C GLU A 129 5.43 8.91 -9.12
N ARG A 130 4.93 9.63 -8.11
CA ARG A 130 5.63 9.80 -6.84
C ARG A 130 5.76 8.49 -6.08
N LEU A 131 4.72 7.67 -6.07
CA LEU A 131 4.72 6.36 -5.42
C LEU A 131 5.68 5.38 -6.09
N GLU A 132 5.69 5.34 -7.42
CA GLU A 132 6.64 4.55 -8.20
C GLU A 132 8.08 4.95 -7.88
N ARG A 133 8.40 6.25 -7.88
CA ARG A 133 9.74 6.74 -7.54
C ARG A 133 10.19 6.30 -6.16
N VAL A 134 9.29 6.36 -5.16
CA VAL A 134 9.59 5.91 -3.79
C VAL A 134 9.85 4.40 -3.76
N SER A 135 9.08 3.62 -4.52
CA SER A 135 9.29 2.18 -4.62
C SER A 135 10.61 1.84 -5.30
N GLN A 136 10.94 2.47 -6.43
CA GLN A 136 12.17 2.21 -7.18
C GLN A 136 13.42 2.60 -6.39
N GLN A 137 13.35 3.65 -5.55
CA GLN A 137 14.44 3.99 -4.63
C GLN A 137 14.66 2.92 -3.55
N ARG A 138 13.60 2.18 -3.17
CA ARG A 138 13.64 1.14 -2.14
C ARG A 138 13.99 -0.24 -2.67
N GLU A 139 13.45 -0.58 -3.83
CA GLU A 139 13.61 -1.87 -4.49
C GLU A 139 13.73 -1.63 -6.00
N PRO A 140 14.94 -1.29 -6.49
CA PRO A 140 15.18 -1.02 -7.91
C PRO A 140 14.87 -2.22 -8.82
N SER A 141 14.89 -3.45 -8.27
CA SER A 141 14.58 -4.65 -9.06
C SER A 141 13.09 -4.81 -9.35
N LEU A 142 12.22 -4.20 -8.54
CA LEU A 142 10.78 -4.20 -8.74
C LEU A 142 10.40 -3.12 -9.75
N ARG A 143 10.24 -3.53 -11.02
CA ARG A 143 9.96 -2.62 -12.14
C ARG A 143 8.50 -2.21 -12.29
N ALA A 144 7.59 -2.95 -11.67
CA ALA A 144 6.14 -2.73 -11.78
C ALA A 144 5.47 -3.08 -10.44
N PRO A 145 4.33 -2.45 -10.11
CA PRO A 145 3.55 -2.87 -8.97
C PRO A 145 3.00 -4.28 -9.23
N ARG A 146 2.62 -4.99 -8.17
CA ARG A 146 2.02 -6.33 -8.29
C ARG A 146 0.61 -6.36 -7.70
N PRO A 147 -0.27 -7.23 -8.19
CA PRO A 147 -1.61 -7.37 -7.63
C PRO A 147 -1.59 -7.76 -6.14
N LEU A 148 -2.52 -7.20 -5.36
CA LEU A 148 -2.63 -7.46 -3.92
C LEU A 148 -2.67 -8.95 -3.57
N LEU A 149 -3.42 -9.74 -4.33
CA LEU A 149 -3.57 -11.17 -4.06
C LEU A 149 -2.27 -11.94 -4.31
N GLU A 150 -1.42 -11.48 -5.24
CA GLU A 150 -0.10 -12.09 -5.46
C GLU A 150 0.85 -11.80 -4.29
N TRP A 151 0.93 -10.55 -3.83
CA TRP A 151 1.68 -10.19 -2.63
C TRP A 151 1.26 -11.05 -1.43
N HIS A 152 -0.06 -11.21 -1.27
CA HIS A 152 -0.64 -11.98 -0.17
C HIS A 152 -0.32 -13.47 -0.25
N ALA A 153 -0.50 -14.09 -1.42
CA ALA A 153 -0.21 -15.50 -1.63
C ALA A 153 1.28 -15.81 -1.40
N GLU A 154 2.17 -14.97 -1.91
CA GLU A 154 3.62 -15.12 -1.71
C GLU A 154 3.99 -15.05 -0.22
N ALA A 155 3.42 -14.09 0.51
CA ALA A 155 3.73 -13.92 1.93
C ALA A 155 3.20 -15.08 2.80
N LEU A 156 2.03 -15.63 2.48
CA LEU A 156 1.52 -16.84 3.13
C LEU A 156 2.41 -18.06 2.84
N ALA A 157 2.83 -18.26 1.59
CA ALA A 157 3.71 -19.36 1.23
C ALA A 157 5.05 -19.30 1.99
N ARG A 158 5.63 -18.10 2.11
CA ARG A 158 6.86 -17.87 2.89
C ARG A 158 6.66 -18.09 4.40
N ALA A 159 5.47 -17.82 4.93
CA ALA A 159 5.17 -18.08 6.34
C ALA A 159 5.06 -19.59 6.62
N SER A 160 4.43 -20.35 5.71
CA SER A 160 4.29 -21.80 5.83
C SER A 160 5.64 -22.53 5.75
N THR A 161 6.58 -22.08 4.93
CA THR A 161 7.92 -22.69 4.82
C THR A 161 8.84 -22.39 6.01
N LYS A 162 8.50 -21.40 6.83
CA LYS A 162 9.28 -21.00 8.02
C LYS A 162 8.83 -21.71 9.30
N THR A 163 7.86 -22.62 9.20
CA THR A 163 7.43 -23.48 10.31
C THR A 163 8.32 -24.74 10.33
N PRO A 164 9.05 -25.01 11.41
CA PRO A 164 9.96 -26.18 11.52
C PRO A 164 9.21 -27.51 11.52
#